data_AF-G5QE20-F1
#
_entry.id   AF-G5QE20-F1
#
_cell.length_a   1.000
_cell.length_b   1.000
_cell.length_c   1.000
_cell.angle_alpha   90.00
_cell.angle_beta   90.00
_cell.angle_gamma   90.00
#
_symmetry.space_group_name_H-M   'P 1'
#
loop_
_entity.id
_entity.type
_entity.pdbx_description
1 polymer ?
#
loop_
_entity_poly.entity_id
_entity_poly.type
_entity_poly.pdbx_seq_one_letter_code
_entity_poly.pdbx_strand_id
1 'polypeptide(L)'
;MTTQTVTQISAAARGKWPVILQMLRIDVPENGRHGPCPKCGGKDRFRLDDLEGRGTWICSQCGNGDGLDLVKLMTGYGVRKAVQEVAQVLNVPPAGSLLLPL
;
A
#
# COMPACT_ATOMS: atom_id res chain seq x y z
N MET A 1 4.00 -23.54 4.64
CA MET A 1 4.07 -22.07 4.50
C MET A 1 2.66 -21.55 4.29
N THR A 2 2.04 -20.92 5.29
CA THR A 2 0.68 -20.38 5.15
C THR A 2 0.74 -19.05 4.40
N THR A 3 0.19 -19.02 3.19
CA THR A 3 0.22 -17.87 2.28
C THR A 3 -0.78 -16.80 2.72
N GLN A 4 -0.32 -15.58 3.00
CA GLN A 4 -1.19 -14.43 3.22
C GLN A 4 -1.89 -14.07 1.90
N THR A 5 -3.22 -13.90 1.92
CA THR A 5 -3.98 -13.55 0.72
C THR A 5 -4.02 -12.03 0.51
N VAL A 6 -4.20 -11.61 -0.75
CA VAL A 6 -4.40 -10.19 -1.11
C VAL A 6 -5.55 -9.61 -0.29
N THR A 7 -6.70 -10.29 -0.24
CA THR A 7 -7.89 -9.82 0.48
C THR A 7 -7.63 -9.54 1.96
N GLN A 8 -6.94 -10.45 2.66
CA GLN A 8 -6.63 -10.28 4.09
C GLN A 8 -5.71 -9.08 4.33
N ILE A 9 -4.64 -8.95 3.52
CA ILE A 9 -3.68 -7.86 3.69
C ILE A 9 -4.29 -6.52 3.29
N SER A 10 -5.06 -6.47 2.20
CA SER A 10 -5.80 -5.26 1.81
C SER A 10 -6.80 -4.83 2.88
N ALA A 11 -7.49 -5.78 3.54
CA ALA A 11 -8.38 -5.48 4.66
C ALA A 11 -7.61 -4.95 5.88
N ALA A 12 -6.50 -5.59 6.25
CA ALA A 12 -5.66 -5.17 7.39
C ALA A 12 -4.99 -3.81 7.18
N ALA A 13 -4.72 -3.43 5.92
CA ALA A 13 -4.11 -2.16 5.53
C ALA A 13 -5.09 -0.99 5.52
N ARG A 14 -6.41 -1.22 5.62
CA ARG A 14 -7.40 -0.15 5.46
C ARG A 14 -7.18 0.98 6.47
N GLY A 15 -7.16 2.22 5.98
CA GLY A 15 -6.95 3.44 6.76
C GLY A 15 -5.52 3.63 7.30
N LYS A 16 -4.56 2.78 6.89
CA LYS A 16 -3.16 2.82 7.38
C LYS A 16 -2.17 3.18 6.27
N TRP A 17 -2.65 3.45 5.07
CA TRP A 17 -1.80 3.61 3.88
C TRP A 17 -0.75 4.72 3.97
N PRO A 18 -1.02 5.92 4.53
CA PRO A 18 0.04 6.92 4.70
C PRO A 18 1.26 6.38 5.48
N VAL A 19 1.02 5.66 6.58
CA VAL A 19 2.07 5.07 7.41
C VAL A 19 2.76 3.91 6.70
N ILE A 20 1.99 3.03 6.04
CA ILE A 20 2.56 1.90 5.29
C ILE A 20 3.50 2.40 4.20
N LEU A 21 3.06 3.38 3.40
CA LEU A 21 3.84 3.93 2.30
C LEU A 21 5.12 4.60 2.81
N GLN A 22 5.05 5.36 3.91
CA GLN A 22 6.22 5.96 4.56
C GLN A 22 7.24 4.91 5.02
N MET A 23 6.76 3.81 5.63
CA MET A 23 7.62 2.70 6.08
C MET A 23 8.29 1.98 4.91
N LEU A 24 7.61 1.91 3.76
CA LEU A 24 8.14 1.38 2.51
C LEU A 24 8.99 2.40 1.72
N ARG A 25 9.28 3.58 2.29
CA ARG A 25 10.04 4.66 1.65
C ARG A 25 9.41 5.16 0.35
N ILE A 26 8.07 5.17 0.31
CA ILE A 26 7.27 5.77 -0.76
C ILE A 26 6.72 7.08 -0.23
N ASP A 27 7.40 8.17 -0.55
CA ASP A 27 7.01 9.51 -0.11
C ASP A 27 5.82 10.02 -0.93
N VAL A 28 4.70 10.25 -0.24
CA VAL A 28 3.49 10.82 -0.83
C VAL A 28 3.13 12.14 -0.14
N PRO A 29 2.43 13.06 -0.82
CA PRO A 29 1.85 14.21 -0.18
C PRO A 29 0.94 13.81 0.98
N GLU A 30 0.71 14.75 1.91
CA GLU A 30 -0.27 14.58 2.98
C GLU A 30 -1.65 14.20 2.39
N ASN A 31 -2.37 13.31 3.08
CA ASN A 31 -3.60 12.72 2.58
C ASN A 31 -4.62 13.81 2.15
N GLY A 32 -5.20 13.62 0.96
CA GLY A 32 -6.12 14.57 0.33
C GLY A 32 -5.47 15.78 -0.36
N ARG A 33 -4.15 15.99 -0.21
CA ARG A 33 -3.46 17.11 -0.86
C ARG A 33 -2.84 16.71 -2.19
N HIS A 34 -2.79 17.68 -3.10
CA HIS A 34 -2.06 17.57 -4.35
C HIS A 34 -0.56 17.76 -4.12
N GLY A 35 0.26 17.00 -4.85
CA GLY A 35 1.71 17.13 -4.80
C GLY A 35 2.46 16.36 -5.89
N PRO A 36 3.79 16.25 -5.78
CA PRO A 36 4.61 15.49 -6.73
C PRO A 36 4.23 14.00 -6.72
N CYS A 37 4.23 13.38 -7.91
CA CYS A 37 4.05 11.94 -8.00
C CYS A 37 5.32 11.22 -7.55
N PRO A 38 5.24 10.20 -6.67
CA PRO A 38 6.43 9.46 -6.24
C PRO A 38 7.09 8.70 -7.40
N LYS A 39 6.35 8.37 -8.47
CA LYS A 39 6.86 7.64 -9.63
C LYS A 39 7.46 8.54 -10.71
N CYS A 40 6.77 9.62 -11.07
CA CYS A 40 7.11 10.44 -12.23
C CYS A 40 7.41 11.91 -11.91
N GLY A 41 7.43 12.30 -10.62
CA GLY A 41 7.69 13.66 -10.18
C GLY A 41 6.56 14.65 -10.51
N GLY A 42 6.93 15.88 -10.88
CA GLY A 42 6.00 16.99 -11.10
C GLY A 42 5.79 17.84 -9.84
N LYS A 43 4.73 18.66 -9.83
CA LYS A 43 4.42 19.59 -8.72
C LYS A 43 3.14 19.24 -7.96
N ASP A 44 2.07 18.86 -8.66
CA ASP A 44 0.70 18.81 -8.14
C ASP A 44 -0.19 17.69 -8.74
N ARG A 45 0.40 16.80 -9.54
CA ARG A 45 -0.35 15.82 -10.34
C ARG A 45 -0.83 14.61 -9.54
N PHE A 46 -0.26 14.36 -8.38
CA PHE A 46 -0.57 13.21 -7.55
C PHE A 46 -1.39 13.61 -6.34
N ARG A 47 -2.33 12.75 -5.95
CA ARG A 47 -3.08 12.85 -4.70
C ARG A 47 -3.33 11.44 -4.17
N LEU A 48 -2.98 11.20 -2.91
CA LEU A 48 -3.52 10.08 -2.14
C LEU A 48 -4.87 10.55 -1.61
N ASP A 49 -5.97 9.96 -2.07
CA ASP A 49 -7.33 10.33 -1.64
C ASP A 49 -7.97 9.30 -0.71
N ASP A 50 -7.34 8.13 -0.53
CA ASP A 50 -7.65 7.12 0.48
C ASP A 50 -9.15 6.79 0.60
N LEU A 51 -9.84 6.69 -0.55
CA LEU A 51 -11.26 6.41 -0.62
C LEU A 51 -11.56 5.09 0.08
N GLU A 52 -12.50 5.14 1.02
CA GLU A 52 -12.90 4.03 1.88
C GLU A 52 -11.72 3.42 2.68
N GLY A 53 -10.62 4.14 2.85
CA GLY A 53 -9.41 3.66 3.50
C GLY A 53 -8.58 2.71 2.65
N ARG A 54 -8.80 2.60 1.32
CA ARG A 54 -8.09 1.63 0.47
C ARG A 54 -6.72 2.12 -0.02
N GLY A 55 -6.29 3.31 0.38
CA GLY A 55 -5.06 3.93 -0.09
C GLY A 55 -5.15 4.33 -1.53
N THR A 56 -6.35 4.66 -2.01
CA THR A 56 -6.53 5.06 -3.39
C THR A 56 -5.75 6.33 -3.68
N TRP A 57 -5.29 6.41 -4.92
CA TRP A 57 -4.51 7.52 -5.41
C TRP A 57 -4.84 7.78 -6.87
N ILE A 58 -4.56 9.01 -7.28
CA ILE A 58 -4.62 9.43 -8.67
C ILE A 58 -3.33 10.16 -9.04
N CYS A 59 -2.90 9.97 -10.28
CA CYS A 59 -1.86 10.73 -10.95
C CYS A 59 -2.34 11.02 -12.38
N SER A 60 -2.38 12.29 -12.78
CA SER A 60 -2.84 12.65 -14.13
C SER A 60 -1.97 12.12 -15.28
N GLN A 61 -0.79 11.53 -14.99
CA GLN A 61 0.06 10.86 -15.97
C GLN A 61 0.19 9.35 -15.77
N CYS A 62 0.35 8.88 -14.53
CA CYS A 62 0.52 7.45 -14.25
C CYS A 62 -0.79 6.68 -14.17
N GLY A 63 -1.94 7.35 -14.08
CA GLY A 63 -3.25 6.74 -13.88
C GLY A 63 -3.67 6.74 -12.41
N ASN A 64 -4.36 5.70 -11.97
CA ASN A 64 -4.89 5.58 -10.62
C ASN A 64 -4.81 4.12 -10.12
N GLY A 65 -5.05 3.92 -8.84
CA GLY A 65 -5.07 2.59 -8.23
C GLY A 65 -5.30 2.64 -6.73
N ASP A 66 -5.21 1.48 -6.07
CA ASP A 66 -5.19 1.38 -4.61
C ASP A 66 -3.75 1.40 -4.04
N GLY A 67 -3.64 1.24 -2.73
CA GLY A 67 -2.33 1.26 -2.07
C GLY A 67 -1.39 0.13 -2.52
N LEU A 68 -1.90 -1.07 -2.82
CA LEU A 68 -1.06 -2.15 -3.35
C LEU A 68 -0.61 -1.84 -4.78
N ASP A 69 -1.47 -1.25 -5.60
CA ASP A 69 -1.09 -0.79 -6.93
C ASP A 69 0.01 0.27 -6.89
N LEU A 70 -0.02 1.19 -5.91
CA LEU A 70 1.06 2.16 -5.72
C LEU A 70 2.38 1.48 -5.35
N VAL A 71 2.35 0.51 -4.43
CA VAL A 71 3.55 -0.26 -4.05
C VAL A 71 4.13 -0.98 -5.26
N LYS A 72 3.29 -1.63 -6.08
CA LYS A 72 3.71 -2.28 -7.32
C LYS A 72 4.33 -1.28 -8.31
N LEU A 73 3.71 -0.11 -8.49
CA LEU A 73 4.19 0.93 -9.39
C LEU A 73 5.57 1.46 -9.00
N MET A 74 5.79 1.65 -7.70
CA MET A 74 7.04 2.20 -7.16
C MET A 74 8.18 1.20 -7.14
N THR A 75 7.88 -0.06 -6.81
CA THR A 75 8.91 -1.11 -6.63
C THR A 75 9.15 -1.96 -7.87
N GLY A 76 8.20 -1.98 -8.83
CA GLY A 76 8.20 -2.92 -9.95
C GLY A 76 7.84 -4.36 -9.56
N TYR A 77 7.39 -4.59 -8.32
CA TYR A 77 7.08 -5.93 -7.83
C TYR A 77 5.76 -6.47 -8.40
N GLY A 78 5.73 -7.79 -8.56
CA GLY A 78 4.47 -8.52 -8.74
C GLY A 78 3.64 -8.56 -7.45
N VAL A 79 2.35 -8.90 -7.60
CA VAL A 79 1.37 -8.88 -6.50
C VAL A 79 1.82 -9.63 -5.25
N ARG A 80 2.42 -10.83 -5.39
CA ARG A 80 2.84 -11.65 -4.24
C ARG A 80 3.87 -10.93 -3.37
N LYS A 81 4.90 -10.36 -3.99
CA LYS A 81 5.97 -9.66 -3.24
C LYS A 81 5.45 -8.35 -2.64
N ALA A 82 4.63 -7.59 -3.37
CA ALA A 82 4.02 -6.37 -2.85
C ALA A 82 3.16 -6.65 -1.59
N VAL A 83 2.36 -7.71 -1.60
CA VAL A 83 1.58 -8.15 -0.43
C VAL A 83 2.49 -8.54 0.73
N GLN A 84 3.60 -9.24 0.47
CA GLN A 84 4.57 -9.61 1.51
C GLN A 84 5.24 -8.40 2.17
N GLU A 85 5.61 -7.37 1.40
CA GLU A 85 6.17 -6.13 1.97
C GLU A 85 5.16 -5.43 2.88
N VAL A 86 3.91 -5.30 2.42
CA VAL A 86 2.84 -4.66 3.22
C VAL A 86 2.52 -5.47 4.48
N ALA A 87 2.48 -6.80 4.38
CA ALA A 87 2.22 -7.66 5.53
C ALA A 87 3.32 -7.58 6.59
N GLN A 88 4.59 -7.45 6.18
CA GLN A 88 5.72 -7.23 7.08
C GLN A 88 5.58 -5.91 7.84
N VAL A 89 5.23 -4.82 7.14
CA VAL A 89 4.99 -3.51 7.79
C VAL A 89 3.84 -3.59 8.79
N LEU A 90 2.78 -4.32 8.46
CA LEU A 90 1.62 -4.49 9.34
C LEU A 90 1.84 -5.49 10.49
N ASN A 91 2.99 -6.17 10.54
CA ASN A 91 3.27 -7.28 11.46
C ASN A 91 2.16 -8.35 11.44
N VAL A 92 1.54 -8.60 10.28
CA VAL A 92 0.50 -9.63 10.14
C VAL A 92 1.20 -10.99 10.08
N PRO A 93 1.02 -11.87 11.08
CA PRO A 93 1.66 -13.17 11.04
C PRO A 93 1.09 -14.00 9.88
N PRO A 94 1.87 -14.94 9.31
CA PRO A 94 1.31 -15.91 8.38
C PRO A 94 0.16 -16.66 9.07
N ALA A 95 -0.89 -17.00 8.30
CA ALA A 95 -2.19 -17.47 8.81
C ALA A 95 -2.16 -18.82 9.58
N GLY A 96 -0.99 -19.30 10.03
CA GLY A 96 -0.83 -20.50 10.85
C GLY A 96 -0.16 -20.25 12.21
N SER A 97 0.01 -18.99 12.64
CA SER A 97 0.62 -18.67 13.95
C SER A 97 -0.38 -18.61 15.12
N LEU A 98 -1.64 -19.01 14.92
CA LEU A 98 -2.55 -19.29 16.03
C LEU A 98 -2.09 -20.59 16.71
N LEU A 99 -1.27 -20.42 17.74
CA LEU A 99 -0.96 -21.46 18.73
C LEU A 99 -2.28 -22.06 19.23
N LEU A 100 -2.50 -23.36 19.00
CA LEU A 100 -3.49 -24.10 19.77
C LEU A 100 -3.02 -24.12 21.24
N PRO A 101 -3.89 -23.87 22.23
CA PRO A 101 -3.57 -24.24 23.60
C PRO A 101 -3.46 -25.77 23.67
N LEU A 102 -2.39 -26.25 24.31
CA LEU A 102 -2.18 -27.66 24.64
C LEU A 102 -3.33 -28.22 25.49
#